data_AF-A0A212CH79-F1
#
_entry.id   AF-A0A212CH79-F1
#
_cell.length_a   1.000
_cell.length_b   1.000
_cell.length_c   1.000
_cell.angle_alpha   90.00
_cell.angle_beta   90.00
_cell.angle_gamma   90.00
#
_symmetry.space_group_name_H-M   'P 1'
#
loop_
_entity.id
_entity.type
_entity.pdbx_description
1 polymer ?
#
loop_
_entity_poly.entity_id
_entity_poly.type
_entity_poly.pdbx_seq_one_letter_code
_entity_poly.pdbx_strand_id
1 'polypeptide(L)'
;MGSFKNSVFILVLHLLEGALSDSLIQLNNNGYEGIVIAIDPNVPEDETLIQHIEDMVTDASPYLFEATEKRFYFKNVAILIPENWKTKPEYVKPKLETYKNADVLVAEPNPPGNDGPYTEQMGGCGEKGDRIYLTPDFLAGKKLPQYGPQEKNHNKEAPNEQNKKCNLRSTWEVIQDSEDFKTTTPMTTQPPKPTFSLLQIGQRIVCLVLDKSGSMTIGNRLNRLNQAGKLFLLQTVEQGSWVGMVTFDSAAYVQSELVQINGATERDALTKSLPTAASGGTSICSGLRSAFT
;
A
#
# COMPACT_ATOMS: atom_id res chain seq x y z
N MET A 1 28.60 -22.80 -20.15
CA MET A 1 27.38 -22.04 -20.54
C MET A 1 26.53 -21.85 -19.29
N GLY A 2 26.45 -20.60 -18.83
CA GLY A 2 25.99 -20.21 -17.50
C GLY A 2 24.49 -20.38 -17.27
N SER A 3 24.15 -20.68 -16.01
CA SER A 3 22.81 -20.89 -15.47
C SER A 3 22.06 -19.55 -15.35
N PHE A 4 21.04 -19.35 -16.20
CA PHE A 4 20.09 -18.23 -16.15
C PHE A 4 18.77 -18.60 -15.44
N LYS A 5 18.80 -19.49 -14.43
CA LYS A 5 17.57 -20.05 -13.83
C LYS A 5 17.08 -19.44 -12.51
N ASN A 6 17.73 -18.41 -11.96
CA ASN A 6 17.34 -17.85 -10.66
C ASN A 6 16.71 -16.45 -10.69
N SER A 7 16.68 -15.73 -11.81
CA SER A 7 16.22 -14.32 -11.79
C SER A 7 14.70 -14.12 -11.88
N VAL A 8 13.97 -15.07 -12.47
CA VAL A 8 12.50 -14.92 -12.65
C VAL A 8 11.72 -15.22 -11.36
N PHE A 9 12.22 -16.13 -10.51
CA PHE A 9 11.56 -16.50 -9.26
C PHE A 9 11.67 -15.39 -8.19
N ILE A 10 12.75 -14.62 -8.23
CA ILE A 10 12.98 -13.48 -7.33
C ILE A 10 12.02 -12.33 -7.65
N LEU A 11 11.77 -12.04 -8.93
CA LEU A 11 10.89 -10.94 -9.34
C LEU A 11 9.42 -11.18 -8.95
N VAL A 12 8.95 -12.43 -9.00
CA VAL A 12 7.59 -12.81 -8.59
C VAL A 12 7.43 -12.74 -7.07
N LEU A 13 8.47 -13.07 -6.29
CA LEU A 13 8.43 -12.97 -4.82
C LEU A 13 8.34 -11.50 -4.35
N HIS A 14 9.09 -10.58 -4.97
CA HIS A 14 9.06 -9.15 -4.61
C HIS A 14 7.73 -8.48 -4.97
N LEU A 15 7.08 -8.89 -6.07
CA LEU A 15 5.74 -8.43 -6.43
C LEU A 15 4.65 -8.97 -5.49
N LEU A 16 4.84 -10.19 -4.96
CA LEU A 16 3.94 -10.79 -3.96
C LEU A 16 4.11 -10.17 -2.57
N GLU A 17 5.33 -9.81 -2.16
CA GLU A 17 5.57 -9.08 -0.91
C GLU A 17 4.89 -7.71 -0.93
N GLY A 18 5.04 -6.91 -1.99
CA GLY A 18 4.34 -5.62 -2.10
C GLY A 18 2.81 -5.72 -2.14
N ALA A 19 2.27 -6.83 -2.68
CA ALA A 19 0.83 -7.07 -2.78
C ALA A 19 0.20 -7.68 -1.51
N LEU A 20 1.02 -8.22 -0.59
CA LEU A 20 0.57 -8.86 0.65
C LEU A 20 0.98 -8.08 1.91
N SER A 21 1.95 -7.16 1.81
CA SER A 21 2.36 -6.30 2.91
C SER A 21 1.31 -5.24 3.22
N ASP A 22 1.04 -5.04 4.51
CA ASP A 22 0.12 -4.01 5.00
C ASP A 22 0.70 -2.58 4.87
N SER A 23 1.92 -2.43 4.33
CA SER A 23 2.59 -1.16 4.09
C SER A 23 3.77 -1.33 3.14
N LEU A 24 4.06 -0.29 2.36
CA LEU A 24 5.17 -0.27 1.41
C LEU A 24 6.40 0.48 1.94
N ILE A 25 6.36 0.96 3.19
CA ILE A 25 7.41 1.80 3.76
C ILE A 25 8.74 1.05 3.82
N GLN A 26 9.79 1.70 3.32
CA GLN A 26 11.17 1.26 3.43
C GLN A 26 12.06 2.43 3.84
N LEU A 27 13.12 2.12 4.59
CA LEU A 27 14.14 3.09 4.97
C LEU A 27 15.38 2.91 4.10
N ASN A 28 15.61 3.88 3.21
CA ASN A 28 16.70 3.83 2.24
C ASN A 28 17.60 5.06 2.39
N ASN A 29 18.84 4.85 2.84
CA ASN A 29 19.82 5.91 3.10
C ASN A 29 19.18 7.05 3.90
N ASN A 30 18.69 6.73 5.11
CA ASN A 30 18.11 7.67 6.06
C ASN A 30 16.75 8.29 5.65
N GLY A 31 16.29 8.08 4.41
CA GLY A 31 15.00 8.57 3.93
C GLY A 31 13.94 7.48 3.92
N TYR A 32 12.77 7.76 4.49
CA TYR A 32 11.60 6.91 4.35
C TYR A 32 10.97 7.08 2.96
N GLU A 33 10.80 5.96 2.26
CA GLU A 33 10.19 5.83 0.94
C GLU A 33 8.98 4.90 1.03
N GLY A 34 8.06 4.98 0.07
CA GLY A 34 6.90 4.09 0.00
C GLY A 34 5.79 4.41 1.00
N ILE A 35 5.78 5.64 1.55
CA ILE A 35 4.70 6.12 2.42
C ILE A 35 3.46 6.36 1.55
N VAL A 36 2.34 5.77 1.91
CA VAL A 36 1.07 5.92 1.18
C VAL A 36 0.05 6.65 2.05
N ILE A 37 -0.37 7.83 1.59
CA ILE A 37 -1.46 8.62 2.19
C ILE A 37 -2.67 8.52 1.26
N ALA A 38 -3.76 7.93 1.73
CA ALA A 38 -4.98 7.81 0.95
C ALA A 38 -6.04 8.82 1.39
N ILE A 39 -6.77 9.40 0.46
CA ILE A 39 -7.98 10.20 0.75
C ILE A 39 -9.17 9.27 0.60
N ASP A 40 -10.02 9.18 1.62
CA ASP A 40 -11.22 8.34 1.59
C ASP A 40 -12.22 8.85 0.53
N PRO A 41 -12.88 7.98 -0.26
CA PRO A 41 -13.84 8.40 -1.28
C PRO A 41 -15.03 9.20 -0.75
N ASN A 42 -15.36 9.11 0.55
CA ASN A 42 -16.41 9.91 1.17
C ASN A 42 -15.98 11.35 1.46
N VAL A 43 -14.69 11.66 1.43
CA VAL A 43 -14.19 13.04 1.58
C VAL A 43 -14.53 13.83 0.31
N PRO A 44 -15.28 14.95 0.43
CA PRO A 44 -15.59 15.81 -0.69
C PRO A 44 -14.33 16.35 -1.38
N GLU A 45 -14.38 16.49 -2.71
CA GLU A 45 -13.28 17.05 -3.49
C GLU A 45 -13.00 18.51 -3.07
N ASP A 46 -11.76 18.75 -2.64
CA ASP A 46 -11.23 20.07 -2.28
C ASP A 46 -9.84 20.22 -2.93
N GLU A 47 -9.70 21.21 -3.81
CA GLU A 47 -8.45 21.47 -4.53
C GLU A 47 -7.28 21.83 -3.60
N THR A 48 -7.55 22.27 -2.38
CA THR A 48 -6.53 22.64 -1.38
C THR A 48 -6.08 21.47 -0.51
N LEU A 49 -6.84 20.37 -0.44
CA LEU A 49 -6.54 19.26 0.47
C LEU A 49 -5.21 18.57 0.13
N ILE A 50 -4.94 18.34 -1.17
CA ILE A 50 -3.67 17.75 -1.62
C ILE A 50 -2.51 18.64 -1.17
N GLN A 51 -2.63 19.96 -1.34
CA GLN A 51 -1.60 20.90 -0.89
C GLN A 51 -1.39 20.85 0.63
N HIS A 52 -2.47 20.80 1.43
CA HIS A 52 -2.35 20.67 2.88
C HIS A 52 -1.63 19.37 3.31
N ILE A 53 -1.84 18.27 2.58
CA ILE A 53 -1.11 17.02 2.82
C ILE A 53 0.38 17.19 2.49
N GLU A 54 0.70 17.77 1.33
CA GLU A 54 2.08 18.03 0.91
C GLU A 54 2.81 18.96 1.88
N ASP A 55 2.16 20.05 2.31
CA ASP A 55 2.68 21.02 3.26
C ASP A 55 2.94 20.36 4.62
N MET A 56 1.97 19.57 5.12
CA MET A 56 2.12 18.85 6.39
C MET A 56 3.33 17.92 6.39
N VAL A 57 3.51 17.12 5.33
CA VAL A 57 4.66 16.21 5.20
C VAL A 57 5.96 17.01 5.04
N THR A 58 5.94 18.08 4.25
CA THR A 58 7.10 18.93 3.99
C THR A 58 7.59 19.63 5.26
N ASP A 59 6.68 20.15 6.08
CA ASP A 59 6.99 20.83 7.33
C ASP A 59 7.37 19.85 8.45
N ALA A 60 6.79 18.65 8.45
CA ALA A 60 7.14 17.60 9.41
C ALA A 60 8.53 16.99 9.17
N SER A 61 9.02 16.96 7.92
CA SER A 61 10.28 16.28 7.60
C SER A 61 11.52 16.89 8.30
N PRO A 62 11.73 18.22 8.35
CA PRO A 62 12.81 18.82 9.12
C PRO A 62 12.71 18.56 10.62
N TYR A 63 11.49 18.57 11.16
CA TYR A 63 11.26 18.28 12.58
C TYR A 63 11.64 16.83 12.91
N LEU A 64 11.20 15.87 12.10
CA LEU A 64 11.60 14.46 12.23
C LEU A 64 13.13 14.33 12.17
N PHE A 65 13.78 15.04 11.26
CA PHE A 65 15.23 15.00 11.09
C PHE A 65 15.97 15.50 12.32
N GLU A 66 15.64 16.69 12.83
CA GLU A 66 16.29 17.23 14.03
C GLU A 66 15.96 16.41 15.28
N ALA A 67 14.70 15.99 15.44
CA ALA A 67 14.28 15.16 16.55
C ALA A 67 15.05 13.84 16.56
N THR A 68 15.30 13.22 15.40
CA THR A 68 15.96 11.92 15.26
C THR A 68 17.48 11.98 15.24
N GLU A 69 18.09 13.02 15.83
CA GLU A 69 19.54 13.23 15.80
C GLU A 69 20.11 13.22 14.37
N LYS A 70 19.41 13.87 13.43
CA LYS A 70 19.78 14.00 12.01
C LYS A 70 19.76 12.68 11.27
N ARG A 71 18.82 11.77 11.60
CA ARG A 71 18.77 10.44 10.99
C ARG A 71 17.65 10.27 10.00
N PHE A 72 16.45 10.74 10.24
CA PHE A 72 15.29 10.37 9.42
C PHE A 72 14.61 11.54 8.77
N TYR A 73 14.16 11.36 7.53
CA TYR A 73 13.38 12.33 6.79
C TYR A 73 12.40 11.63 5.85
N PHE A 74 11.39 12.36 5.37
CA PHE A 74 10.47 11.85 4.36
C PHE A 74 11.05 12.08 2.98
N LYS A 75 11.17 11.02 2.18
CA LYS A 75 11.81 11.09 0.86
C LYS A 75 10.81 10.97 -0.30
N ASN A 76 10.00 9.92 -0.32
CA ASN A 76 8.99 9.68 -1.34
C ASN A 76 7.65 9.34 -0.70
N VAL A 77 6.62 10.13 -1.02
CA VAL A 77 5.25 9.94 -0.53
C VAL A 77 4.28 9.84 -1.71
N ALA A 78 3.42 8.83 -1.69
CA ALA A 78 2.34 8.66 -2.65
C ALA A 78 1.03 9.12 -2.02
N ILE A 79 0.28 9.96 -2.75
CA ILE A 79 -1.06 10.40 -2.36
C ILE A 79 -2.06 9.67 -3.25
N LEU A 80 -2.86 8.76 -2.67
CA LEU A 80 -3.95 8.08 -3.36
C LEU A 80 -5.19 8.98 -3.39
N ILE A 81 -5.60 9.35 -4.60
CA ILE A 81 -6.75 10.20 -4.90
C ILE A 81 -7.94 9.30 -5.27
N PRO A 82 -9.15 9.58 -4.75
CA PRO A 82 -10.35 8.81 -5.05
C PRO A 82 -10.73 8.79 -6.54
N GLU A 83 -11.39 7.70 -6.95
CA GLU A 83 -11.90 7.56 -8.32
C GLU A 83 -13.06 8.52 -8.62
N ASN A 84 -13.82 8.91 -7.59
CA ASN A 84 -14.94 9.85 -7.73
C ASN A 84 -14.50 11.32 -7.81
N TRP A 85 -13.22 11.63 -7.57
CA TRP A 85 -12.66 12.95 -7.80
C TRP A 85 -12.33 13.17 -9.28
N LYS A 86 -12.33 14.43 -9.74
CA LYS A 86 -12.03 14.75 -11.13
C LYS A 86 -10.59 14.39 -11.49
N THR A 87 -10.41 13.58 -12.54
CA THR A 87 -9.08 13.24 -13.07
C THR A 87 -8.34 14.46 -13.60
N LYS A 88 -7.07 14.60 -13.22
CA LYS A 88 -6.14 15.63 -13.70
C LYS A 88 -4.95 15.01 -14.44
N PRO A 89 -4.30 15.72 -15.38
CA PRO A 89 -3.17 15.19 -16.17
C PRO A 89 -1.96 14.74 -15.33
N GLU A 90 -1.75 15.34 -14.17
CA GLU A 90 -0.69 15.01 -13.23
C GLU A 90 -0.96 13.73 -12.43
N TYR A 91 -2.21 13.23 -12.42
CA TYR A 91 -2.56 12.01 -11.72
C TYR A 91 -2.16 10.80 -12.55
N VAL A 92 -1.38 9.89 -11.96
CA VAL A 92 -0.96 8.65 -12.59
C VAL A 92 -1.65 7.44 -11.95
N LYS A 93 -1.67 6.31 -12.66
CA LYS A 93 -2.26 5.08 -12.10
C LYS A 93 -1.33 4.48 -11.04
N PRO A 94 -1.86 4.07 -9.87
CA PRO A 94 -1.08 3.37 -8.86
C PRO A 94 -0.59 2.02 -9.38
N LYS A 95 0.59 1.60 -8.94
CA LYS A 95 1.20 0.31 -9.33
C LYS A 95 0.98 -0.73 -8.24
N LEU A 96 1.35 -0.38 -7.01
CA LEU A 96 1.28 -1.26 -5.83
C LEU A 96 0.48 -0.62 -4.70
N GLU A 97 0.25 0.69 -4.76
CA GLU A 97 -0.44 1.48 -3.76
C GLU A 97 -1.94 1.18 -3.81
N THR A 98 -2.54 0.96 -2.64
CA THR A 98 -3.94 0.56 -2.44
C THR A 98 -4.47 1.20 -1.16
N TYR A 99 -5.79 1.24 -0.97
CA TYR A 99 -6.35 1.62 0.34
C TYR A 99 -5.98 0.65 1.46
N LYS A 100 -5.62 -0.60 1.15
CA LYS A 100 -5.28 -1.60 2.16
C LYS A 100 -3.90 -1.33 2.77
N ASN A 101 -2.92 -1.02 1.93
CA ASN A 101 -1.55 -0.75 2.36
C ASN A 101 -1.24 0.75 2.57
N ALA A 102 -2.28 1.58 2.67
CA ALA A 102 -2.15 2.99 3.04
C ALA A 102 -1.81 3.13 4.52
N ASP A 103 -0.73 3.85 4.82
CA ASP A 103 -0.22 4.11 6.17
C ASP A 103 -1.02 5.21 6.88
N VAL A 104 -1.50 6.18 6.09
CA VAL A 104 -2.34 7.29 6.55
C VAL A 104 -3.62 7.33 5.72
N LEU A 105 -4.77 7.46 6.36
CA LEU A 105 -6.06 7.68 5.71
C LEU A 105 -6.61 9.04 6.12
N VAL A 106 -6.88 9.88 5.12
CA VAL A 106 -7.57 11.16 5.27
C VAL A 106 -9.05 10.89 5.08
N ALA A 107 -9.83 10.91 6.16
CA ALA A 107 -11.23 10.53 6.17
C ALA A 107 -12.11 11.57 6.84
N GLU A 108 -13.43 11.41 6.72
CA GLU A 108 -14.38 12.18 7.52
C GLU A 108 -14.19 11.90 9.03
N PRO A 109 -14.53 12.86 9.90
CA PRO A 109 -14.44 12.68 11.35
C PRO A 109 -15.27 11.49 11.86
N ASN A 110 -14.65 10.64 12.67
CA ASN A 110 -15.32 9.51 13.33
C ASN A 110 -14.99 9.47 14.84
N PRO A 111 -15.94 9.79 15.75
CA PRO A 111 -17.33 10.15 15.49
C PRO A 111 -17.48 11.53 14.82
N PRO A 112 -18.64 11.83 14.18
CA PRO A 112 -18.87 13.11 13.52
C PRO A 112 -18.60 14.32 14.42
N GLY A 113 -17.88 15.31 13.88
CA GLY A 113 -17.49 16.54 14.60
C GLY A 113 -16.22 16.42 15.45
N ASN A 114 -15.60 15.24 15.55
CA ASN A 114 -14.30 15.08 16.18
C ASN A 114 -13.19 14.98 15.14
N ASP A 115 -12.64 16.12 14.70
CA ASP A 115 -11.56 16.13 13.72
C ASP A 115 -10.16 15.89 14.33
N GLY A 116 -10.08 15.36 15.55
CA GLY A 116 -8.80 15.00 16.16
C GLY A 116 -8.13 13.83 15.43
N PRO A 117 -6.80 13.86 15.20
CA PRO A 117 -6.10 12.74 14.60
C PRO A 117 -6.06 11.57 15.59
N TYR A 118 -6.08 10.35 15.07
CA TYR A 118 -5.95 9.14 15.87
C TYR A 118 -5.22 8.05 15.11
N THR A 119 -4.82 6.99 15.81
CA THR A 119 -4.19 5.82 15.23
C THR A 119 -4.98 4.57 15.59
N GLU A 120 -5.11 3.65 14.64
CA GLU A 120 -5.53 2.28 14.90
C GLU A 120 -4.28 1.46 15.18
N GLN A 121 -4.21 0.89 16.38
CA GLN A 121 -3.08 0.07 16.82
C GLN A 121 -3.54 -0.96 17.84
N MET A 122 -3.67 -2.20 17.38
CA MET A 122 -3.96 -3.37 18.22
C MET A 122 -2.69 -3.94 18.90
N GLY A 123 -1.51 -3.57 18.42
CA GLY A 123 -0.22 -3.99 18.96
C GLY A 123 0.17 -3.33 20.29
N GLY A 124 1.27 -3.85 20.85
CA GLY A 124 1.90 -3.30 22.07
C GLY A 124 2.69 -2.03 21.81
N CYS A 125 3.37 -1.54 22.84
CA CYS A 125 4.30 -0.42 22.70
C CYS A 125 5.47 -0.78 21.77
N GLY A 126 5.83 0.11 20.85
CA GLY A 126 6.93 -0.11 19.89
C GLY A 126 6.57 -0.99 18.70
N GLU A 127 5.42 -1.65 18.74
CA GLU A 127 4.86 -2.34 17.57
C GLU A 127 4.30 -1.32 16.58
N LYS A 128 4.38 -1.66 15.30
CA LYS A 128 3.83 -0.85 14.22
C LYS A 128 2.30 -0.74 14.37
N GLY A 129 1.78 0.48 14.20
CA GLY A 129 0.34 0.73 14.13
C GLY A 129 -0.26 0.28 12.79
N ASP A 130 -1.54 -0.05 12.79
CA ASP A 130 -2.25 -0.51 11.60
C ASP A 130 -2.46 0.65 10.63
N ARG A 131 -2.85 1.83 11.14
CA ARG A 131 -3.13 3.02 10.32
C ARG A 131 -3.22 4.32 11.14
N ILE A 132 -2.82 5.43 10.53
CA ILE A 132 -3.07 6.79 11.05
C ILE A 132 -4.29 7.39 10.35
N TYR A 133 -5.18 8.02 11.11
CA TYR A 133 -6.35 8.71 10.59
C TYR A 133 -6.22 10.21 10.81
N LEU A 134 -6.33 10.96 9.72
CA LEU A 134 -6.34 12.41 9.70
C LEU A 134 -7.65 12.89 9.06
N THR A 135 -8.02 14.13 9.35
CA THR A 135 -9.21 14.76 8.77
C THR A 135 -8.79 15.97 7.93
N PRO A 136 -9.61 16.39 6.93
CA PRO A 136 -9.34 17.61 6.18
C PRO A 136 -9.19 18.86 7.07
N ASP A 137 -10.02 18.97 8.10
CA ASP A 137 -10.00 20.11 9.03
C ASP A 137 -8.75 20.12 9.93
N PHE A 138 -8.23 18.94 10.29
CA PHE A 138 -6.94 18.83 10.97
C PHE A 138 -5.79 19.28 10.06
N LEU A 139 -5.76 18.80 8.82
CA LEU A 139 -4.73 19.14 7.82
C LEU A 139 -4.75 20.63 7.45
N ALA A 140 -5.93 21.24 7.41
CA ALA A 140 -6.10 22.69 7.21
C ALA A 140 -5.70 23.54 8.45
N GLY A 141 -5.17 22.92 9.51
CA GLY A 141 -4.69 23.62 10.70
C GLY A 141 -5.81 24.14 11.62
N LYS A 142 -7.09 23.79 11.41
CA LYS A 142 -8.20 24.29 12.23
C LYS A 142 -8.14 23.79 13.68
N LYS A 143 -7.35 22.74 13.95
CA LYS A 143 -7.11 22.20 15.29
C LYS A 143 -5.81 22.71 15.95
N LEU A 144 -5.08 23.63 15.32
CA LEU A 144 -3.88 24.26 15.92
C LEU A 144 -4.12 24.81 17.34
N PRO A 145 -5.27 25.43 17.69
CA PRO A 145 -5.51 25.91 19.05
C PRO A 145 -5.58 24.78 20.11
N GLN A 146 -5.96 23.57 19.70
CA GLN A 146 -6.12 22.41 20.60
C GLN A 146 -4.82 21.64 20.77
N TYR A 147 -4.04 21.49 19.70
CA TYR A 147 -2.79 20.73 19.71
C TYR A 147 -1.54 21.59 19.92
N GLY A 148 -1.64 22.91 19.75
CA GLY A 148 -0.55 23.87 19.91
C GLY A 148 0.57 23.73 18.87
N PRO A 149 1.58 24.61 18.88
CA PRO A 149 2.84 24.37 18.21
C PRO A 149 3.56 23.17 18.84
N GLN A 150 4.26 22.40 18.01
CA GLN A 150 4.76 21.04 18.27
C GLN A 150 5.97 20.97 19.23
N GLU A 151 5.94 21.71 20.34
CA GLU A 151 7.02 21.72 21.33
C GLU A 151 6.46 21.61 22.74
N LYS A 152 6.12 20.39 23.15
CA LYS A 152 6.02 20.06 24.58
C LYS A 152 6.65 18.72 24.88
N ASN A 153 7.57 18.75 25.83
CA ASN A 153 8.21 17.58 26.40
C ASN A 153 7.16 16.60 26.92
N HIS A 154 7.49 15.31 26.83
CA HIS A 154 6.67 14.21 27.31
C HIS A 154 6.22 14.43 28.77
N ASN A 155 4.91 14.47 29.01
CA ASN A 155 4.35 14.52 30.36
C ASN A 155 4.02 13.10 30.85
N LYS A 156 4.87 12.54 31.71
CA LYS A 156 4.70 11.18 32.29
C LYS A 156 3.45 11.03 33.16
N GLU A 157 2.89 12.13 33.66
CA GLU A 157 1.73 12.13 34.54
C GLU A 157 0.41 12.30 33.78
N ALA A 158 0.46 12.63 32.48
CA ALA A 158 -0.73 12.80 31.67
C ALA A 158 -1.45 11.44 31.48
N PRO A 159 -2.78 11.37 31.68
CA PRO A 159 -3.55 10.14 31.52
C PRO A 159 -3.85 9.83 30.04
N ASN A 160 -2.83 9.80 29.18
CA ASN A 160 -2.95 9.49 27.76
C ASN A 160 -2.64 8.02 27.44
N GLU A 161 -3.07 7.55 26.26
CA GLU A 161 -2.89 6.15 25.85
C GLU A 161 -1.43 5.75 25.67
N GLN A 162 -0.56 6.68 25.23
CA GLN A 162 0.89 6.45 25.13
C GLN A 162 1.46 6.06 26.49
N ASN A 163 1.19 6.84 27.54
CA ASN A 163 1.65 6.55 28.90
C ASN A 163 1.13 5.22 29.43
N LYS A 164 -0.14 4.90 29.18
CA LYS A 164 -0.75 3.63 29.60
C LYS A 164 -0.13 2.43 28.89
N LYS A 165 0.05 2.50 27.56
CA LYS A 165 0.55 1.38 26.74
C LYS A 165 2.07 1.21 26.81
N CYS A 166 2.81 2.31 26.95
CA CYS A 166 4.27 2.33 26.89
C CYS A 166 4.95 2.50 28.26
N ASN A 167 4.28 2.17 29.36
CA ASN A 167 4.86 2.27 30.71
C ASN A 167 5.46 3.66 31.01
N LEU A 168 4.72 4.71 30.66
CA LEU A 168 5.11 6.12 30.80
C LEU A 168 6.35 6.55 29.98
N ARG A 169 6.81 5.71 29.04
CA ARG A 169 7.87 6.08 28.10
C ARG A 169 7.35 7.08 27.08
N SER A 170 8.20 8.05 26.78
CA SER A 170 7.98 9.02 25.72
C SER A 170 7.99 8.36 24.34
N THR A 171 7.32 8.98 23.37
CA THR A 171 7.42 8.58 21.96
C THR A 171 8.88 8.54 21.51
N TRP A 172 9.71 9.46 22.01
CA TRP A 172 11.13 9.50 21.72
C TRP A 172 11.90 8.26 22.21
N GLU A 173 11.70 7.84 23.47
CA GLU A 173 12.30 6.61 24.00
C GLU A 173 11.89 5.39 23.18
N VAL A 174 10.65 5.36 22.67
CA VAL A 174 10.17 4.26 21.81
C VAL A 174 10.85 4.29 20.44
N ILE A 175 11.00 5.47 19.82
CA ILE A 175 11.69 5.64 18.54
C ILE A 175 13.17 5.26 18.64
N GLN A 176 13.87 5.67 19.71
CA GLN A 176 15.29 5.35 19.89
C GLN A 176 15.56 3.84 20.02
N ASP A 177 14.58 3.08 20.52
CA ASP A 177 14.68 1.61 20.64
C ASP A 177 14.31 0.86 19.35
N SER A 178 13.87 1.57 18.30
CA SER A 178 13.52 0.95 17.02
C SER A 178 14.76 0.40 16.28
N GLU A 179 14.54 -0.62 15.46
CA GLU A 179 15.61 -1.20 14.62
C GLU A 179 16.17 -0.17 13.63
N ASP A 180 15.31 0.67 13.06
CA ASP A 180 15.71 1.77 12.18
C ASP A 180 16.73 2.69 12.87
N PHE A 181 16.49 3.05 14.14
CA PHE A 181 17.40 3.93 14.89
C PHE A 181 18.74 3.25 15.19
N LYS A 182 18.72 1.96 15.56
CA LYS A 182 19.93 1.18 15.86
C LYS A 182 20.81 0.94 14.64
N THR A 183 20.21 0.80 13.46
CA THR A 183 20.91 0.38 12.23
C THR A 183 21.36 1.54 11.35
N THR A 184 20.87 2.75 11.59
CA THR A 184 21.27 3.94 10.83
C THR A 184 22.35 4.75 11.53
N THR A 185 22.98 5.67 10.79
CA THR A 185 23.93 6.65 11.32
C THR A 185 23.46 8.07 11.01
N PRO A 186 23.79 9.08 11.83
CA PRO A 186 23.41 10.47 11.57
C PRO A 186 23.98 10.98 10.24
N MET A 187 23.18 11.77 9.53
CA MET A 187 23.63 12.48 8.33
C MET A 187 24.44 13.73 8.70
N THR A 188 25.40 14.05 7.85
CA THR A 188 26.21 15.28 7.95
C THR A 188 25.68 16.43 7.07
N THR A 189 24.68 16.16 6.24
CA THR A 189 24.11 17.09 5.27
C THR A 189 22.61 17.23 5.50
N GLN A 190 22.05 18.36 5.04
CA GLN A 190 20.61 18.59 5.10
C GLN A 190 19.89 17.61 4.15
N PRO A 191 18.79 16.97 4.60
CA PRO A 191 18.02 16.10 3.72
C PRO A 191 17.33 16.90 2.60
N PRO A 192 17.08 16.28 1.44
CA PRO A 192 16.24 16.87 0.40
C PRO A 192 14.80 17.03 0.89
N LYS A 193 14.04 17.92 0.25
CA LYS A 193 12.60 18.00 0.46
C LYS A 193 11.92 16.70 -0.02
N PRO A 194 10.83 16.27 0.64
CA PRO A 194 10.04 15.14 0.18
C PRO A 194 9.52 15.38 -1.24
N THR A 195 9.34 14.29 -1.97
CA THR A 195 8.72 14.30 -3.30
C THR A 195 7.39 13.55 -3.26
N PHE A 196 6.43 14.03 -4.05
CA PHE A 196 5.07 13.53 -4.05
C PHE A 196 4.71 12.89 -5.39
N SER A 197 3.98 11.79 -5.33
CA SER A 197 3.34 11.16 -6.48
C SER A 197 1.84 11.18 -6.29
N LEU A 198 1.11 11.84 -7.19
CA LEU A 198 -0.34 11.90 -7.16
C LEU A 198 -0.90 10.72 -7.95
N LEU A 199 -1.51 9.78 -7.23
CA LEU A 199 -1.96 8.51 -7.77
C LEU A 199 -3.48 8.45 -7.73
N GLN A 200 -4.16 8.50 -8.87
CA GLN A 200 -5.62 8.34 -8.85
C GLN A 200 -5.98 6.87 -8.92
N ILE A 201 -6.70 6.40 -7.90
CA ILE A 201 -7.27 5.06 -7.94
C ILE A 201 -8.33 5.01 -9.04
N GLY A 202 -8.34 3.90 -9.77
CA GLY A 202 -9.36 3.65 -10.76
C GLY A 202 -9.50 2.16 -10.95
N GLN A 203 -10.50 1.78 -11.74
CA GLN A 203 -10.72 0.40 -12.11
C GLN A 203 -9.45 -0.24 -12.70
N ARG A 204 -8.86 -1.17 -11.95
CA ARG A 204 -7.75 -1.99 -12.45
C ARG A 204 -8.32 -3.07 -13.35
N ILE A 205 -7.78 -3.22 -14.55
CA ILE A 205 -8.10 -4.33 -15.45
C ILE A 205 -6.95 -5.32 -15.36
N VAL A 206 -7.23 -6.53 -14.87
CA VAL A 206 -6.25 -7.60 -14.71
C VAL A 206 -6.70 -8.81 -15.50
N CYS A 207 -5.84 -9.36 -16.35
CA CYS A 207 -6.09 -10.63 -17.03
C CYS A 207 -5.13 -11.71 -16.54
N LEU A 208 -5.68 -12.79 -15.96
CA LEU A 208 -4.90 -13.96 -15.56
C LEU A 208 -4.61 -14.82 -16.79
N VAL A 209 -3.34 -14.95 -17.16
CA VAL A 209 -2.89 -15.83 -18.25
C VAL A 209 -2.19 -17.05 -17.68
N LEU A 210 -2.87 -18.19 -17.67
CA LEU A 210 -2.50 -19.37 -16.88
C LEU A 210 -2.06 -20.54 -17.77
N ASP A 211 -0.86 -21.06 -17.52
CA ASP A 211 -0.33 -22.25 -18.19
C ASP A 211 -1.04 -23.51 -17.66
N LYS A 212 -1.69 -24.27 -18.56
CA LYS A 212 -2.26 -25.60 -18.31
C LYS A 212 -1.65 -26.68 -19.20
N SER A 213 -0.44 -26.46 -19.72
CA SER A 213 0.30 -27.41 -20.55
C SER A 213 0.58 -28.71 -19.81
N GLY A 214 0.83 -29.81 -20.52
CA GLY A 214 1.09 -31.12 -19.93
C GLY A 214 2.25 -31.12 -18.92
N SER A 215 3.20 -30.20 -19.07
CA SER A 215 4.31 -30.00 -18.12
C SER A 215 3.88 -29.60 -16.70
N MET A 216 2.67 -29.05 -16.55
CA MET A 216 2.06 -28.64 -15.28
C MET A 216 1.51 -29.82 -14.45
N THR A 217 1.41 -31.01 -15.04
CA THR A 217 1.06 -32.25 -14.31
C THR A 217 2.16 -32.71 -13.34
N ILE A 218 3.42 -32.35 -13.63
CA ILE A 218 4.58 -32.80 -12.88
C ILE A 218 4.78 -31.93 -11.64
N GLY A 219 5.10 -32.55 -10.50
CA GLY A 219 5.57 -31.83 -9.31
C GLY A 219 4.54 -30.91 -8.67
N ASN A 220 3.24 -31.24 -8.77
CA ASN A 220 2.13 -30.51 -8.17
C ASN A 220 2.01 -29.03 -8.65
N ARG A 221 2.58 -28.70 -9.81
CA ARG A 221 2.67 -27.33 -10.33
C ARG A 221 1.31 -26.71 -10.59
N LEU A 222 0.41 -27.44 -11.24
CA LEU A 222 -0.96 -26.96 -11.50
C LEU A 222 -1.69 -26.60 -10.20
N ASN A 223 -1.59 -27.43 -9.17
CA ASN A 223 -2.22 -27.13 -7.88
C ASN A 223 -1.62 -25.90 -7.21
N ARG A 224 -0.30 -25.71 -7.28
CA ARG A 224 0.35 -24.50 -6.76
C ARG A 224 -0.08 -23.24 -7.52
N LEU A 225 -0.18 -23.33 -8.86
CA LEU A 225 -0.74 -22.26 -9.68
C LEU A 225 -2.18 -21.95 -9.25
N ASN A 226 -3.02 -22.97 -9.04
CA ASN A 226 -4.39 -22.77 -8.59
C ASN A 226 -4.48 -22.18 -7.17
N GLN A 227 -3.57 -22.55 -6.26
CA GLN A 227 -3.50 -21.94 -4.93
C GLN A 227 -3.15 -20.45 -5.02
N ALA A 228 -2.12 -20.10 -5.81
CA ALA A 228 -1.72 -18.71 -6.03
C ALA A 228 -2.83 -17.90 -6.73
N GLY A 229 -3.46 -18.48 -7.75
CA GLY A 229 -4.58 -17.86 -8.46
C GLY A 229 -5.79 -17.62 -7.55
N LYS A 230 -6.15 -18.58 -6.70
CA LYS A 230 -7.21 -18.40 -5.69
C LYS A 230 -6.86 -17.29 -4.70
N LEU A 231 -5.63 -17.30 -4.17
CA LEU A 231 -5.19 -16.27 -3.22
C LEU A 231 -5.27 -14.88 -3.86
N PHE A 232 -4.76 -14.73 -5.08
CA PHE A 232 -4.78 -13.46 -5.81
C PHE A 232 -6.22 -12.96 -6.04
N LEU A 233 -7.09 -13.83 -6.55
CA LEU A 233 -8.50 -13.51 -6.82
C LEU A 233 -9.28 -13.16 -5.55
N LEU A 234 -8.97 -13.77 -4.42
CA LEU A 234 -9.71 -13.58 -3.17
C LEU A 234 -9.16 -12.43 -2.31
N GLN A 235 -7.85 -12.24 -2.27
CA GLN A 235 -7.18 -11.39 -1.28
C GLN A 235 -6.46 -10.18 -1.90
N THR A 236 -6.08 -10.24 -3.17
CA THR A 236 -5.25 -9.20 -3.81
C THR A 236 -6.05 -8.29 -4.73
N VAL A 237 -6.96 -8.85 -5.54
CA VAL A 237 -7.78 -8.02 -6.44
C VAL A 237 -8.70 -7.13 -5.60
N GLU A 238 -8.70 -5.83 -5.87
CA GLU A 238 -9.53 -4.84 -5.17
C GLU A 238 -10.98 -4.83 -5.68
N GLN A 239 -11.91 -4.39 -4.83
CA GLN A 239 -13.29 -4.15 -5.25
C GLN A 239 -13.35 -3.08 -6.35
N GLY A 240 -14.25 -3.23 -7.32
CA GLY A 240 -14.36 -2.39 -8.51
C GLY A 240 -13.42 -2.76 -9.66
N SER A 241 -12.38 -3.58 -9.42
CA SER A 241 -11.45 -4.04 -10.48
C SER A 241 -12.11 -5.00 -11.47
N TRP A 242 -11.69 -5.00 -12.72
CA TRP A 242 -12.11 -5.96 -13.74
C TRP A 242 -11.10 -7.10 -13.85
N VAL A 243 -11.58 -8.34 -13.86
CA VAL A 243 -10.75 -9.53 -14.00
C VAL A 243 -11.20 -10.38 -15.17
N GLY A 244 -10.25 -10.69 -16.06
CA GLY A 244 -10.39 -11.69 -17.11
C GLY A 244 -9.52 -12.91 -16.84
N MET A 245 -9.80 -14.02 -17.50
CA MET A 245 -9.00 -15.24 -17.36
C MET A 245 -8.86 -15.96 -18.69
N VAL A 246 -7.60 -16.24 -19.06
CA VAL A 246 -7.21 -17.03 -20.22
C VAL A 246 -6.34 -18.18 -19.73
N THR A 247 -6.62 -19.39 -20.19
CA THR A 247 -5.70 -20.52 -20.02
C THR A 247 -5.05 -20.87 -21.35
N PHE A 248 -3.85 -21.46 -21.32
CA PHE A 248 -3.20 -21.90 -22.54
C PHE A 248 -2.48 -23.24 -22.38
N ASP A 249 -2.45 -24.00 -23.47
CA ASP A 249 -1.60 -25.17 -23.69
C ASP A 249 -0.95 -25.06 -25.08
N SER A 250 -1.26 -25.94 -26.02
CA SER A 250 -1.03 -25.78 -27.46
C SER A 250 -1.79 -24.60 -28.07
N ALA A 251 -2.93 -24.19 -27.49
CA ALA A 251 -3.73 -23.03 -27.90
C ALA A 251 -4.20 -22.22 -26.68
N ALA A 252 -4.82 -21.06 -26.91
CA ALA A 252 -5.40 -20.24 -25.85
C ALA A 252 -6.92 -20.43 -25.76
N TYR A 253 -7.44 -20.33 -24.54
CA TYR A 253 -8.85 -20.51 -24.22
C TYR A 253 -9.28 -19.47 -23.19
N VAL A 254 -10.19 -18.58 -23.59
CA VAL A 254 -10.84 -17.64 -22.67
C VAL A 254 -11.72 -18.44 -21.71
N GLN A 255 -11.40 -18.40 -20.42
CA GLN A 255 -12.18 -19.02 -19.35
C GLN A 255 -13.19 -18.05 -18.74
N SER A 256 -12.87 -16.76 -18.77
CA SER A 256 -13.76 -15.69 -18.35
C SER A 256 -13.42 -14.44 -19.14
N GLU A 257 -14.46 -13.81 -19.69
CA GLU A 257 -14.41 -12.41 -20.09
C GLU A 257 -14.15 -11.50 -18.89
N LEU A 258 -13.94 -10.20 -19.13
CA LEU A 258 -13.78 -9.22 -18.05
C LEU A 258 -15.03 -9.17 -17.18
N VAL A 259 -14.87 -9.54 -15.91
CA VAL A 259 -15.90 -9.45 -14.88
C VAL A 259 -15.47 -8.44 -13.83
N GLN A 260 -16.34 -7.49 -13.50
CA GLN A 260 -16.08 -6.53 -12.44
C GLN A 260 -16.26 -7.16 -11.06
N ILE A 261 -15.29 -6.98 -10.17
CA ILE A 261 -15.29 -7.53 -8.82
C ILE A 261 -16.06 -6.60 -7.88
N ASN A 262 -17.34 -6.86 -7.71
CA ASN A 262 -18.20 -6.08 -6.80
C ASN A 262 -18.46 -6.79 -5.47
N GLY A 263 -18.17 -8.09 -5.36
CA GLY A 263 -18.29 -8.81 -4.10
C GLY A 263 -17.66 -10.20 -4.13
N ALA A 264 -18.11 -11.08 -3.23
CA ALA A 264 -17.61 -12.45 -3.14
C ALA A 264 -18.10 -13.33 -4.29
N THR A 265 -19.28 -13.05 -4.85
CA THR A 265 -19.90 -13.87 -5.90
C THR A 265 -19.04 -13.95 -7.16
N GLU A 266 -18.51 -12.83 -7.64
CA GLU A 266 -17.67 -12.79 -8.84
C GLU A 266 -16.33 -13.47 -8.59
N ARG A 267 -15.76 -13.31 -7.39
CA ARG A 267 -14.52 -13.99 -6.99
C ARG A 267 -14.70 -15.50 -6.95
N ASP A 268 -15.80 -15.98 -6.37
CA ASP A 268 -16.14 -17.41 -6.33
C ASP A 268 -16.38 -17.98 -7.72
N ALA A 269 -16.96 -17.20 -8.64
CA ALA A 269 -17.11 -17.60 -10.03
C ALA A 269 -15.74 -17.76 -10.72
N LEU A 270 -14.86 -16.77 -10.61
CA LEU A 270 -13.53 -16.80 -11.22
C LEU A 270 -12.64 -17.91 -10.65
N THR A 271 -12.72 -18.19 -9.34
CA THR A 271 -11.93 -19.29 -8.74
C THR A 271 -12.37 -20.67 -9.21
N LYS A 272 -13.63 -20.84 -9.63
CA LYS A 272 -14.13 -22.07 -10.26
C LYS A 272 -13.68 -22.22 -11.71
N SER A 273 -13.34 -21.13 -12.38
CA SER A 273 -12.81 -21.12 -13.75
C SER A 273 -11.31 -21.46 -13.85
N LEU A 274 -10.63 -21.65 -12.72
CA LEU A 274 -9.22 -22.06 -12.70
C LEU A 274 -9.02 -23.46 -13.30
N PRO A 275 -7.91 -23.71 -14.02
CA PRO A 275 -7.69 -24.95 -14.75
C PRO A 275 -7.57 -26.17 -13.81
N THR A 276 -8.39 -27.20 -14.05
CA THR A 276 -8.42 -28.41 -13.21
C THR A 276 -7.56 -29.56 -13.75
N ALA A 277 -7.22 -29.52 -15.04
CA ALA A 277 -6.39 -30.51 -15.70
C ALA A 277 -5.33 -29.85 -16.56
N ALA A 278 -4.18 -30.52 -16.69
CA ALA A 278 -3.07 -30.10 -17.51
C ALA A 278 -2.81 -31.10 -18.63
N SER A 279 -2.69 -30.62 -19.86
CA SER A 279 -2.48 -31.45 -21.05
C SER A 279 -1.92 -30.62 -22.21
N GLY A 280 -1.58 -31.27 -23.33
CA GLY A 280 -1.11 -30.58 -24.53
C GLY A 280 0.29 -29.98 -24.42
N GLY A 281 0.66 -29.20 -25.44
CA GLY A 281 1.93 -28.47 -25.54
C GLY A 281 1.89 -27.14 -24.78
N THR A 282 2.80 -26.23 -25.11
CA THR A 282 2.93 -24.93 -24.45
C THR A 282 3.08 -23.81 -25.48
N SER A 283 2.17 -22.83 -25.43
CA SER A 283 2.12 -21.66 -26.31
C SER A 283 1.71 -20.42 -25.51
N ILE A 284 2.69 -19.81 -24.84
CA ILE A 284 2.49 -18.57 -24.10
C ILE A 284 2.07 -17.41 -25.01
N CYS A 285 2.57 -17.39 -26.25
CA CYS A 285 2.25 -16.35 -27.23
C CYS A 285 0.76 -16.30 -27.57
N SER A 286 0.10 -17.46 -27.72
CA SER A 286 -1.36 -17.48 -27.92
C SER A 286 -2.10 -16.99 -26.69
N GLY A 287 -1.65 -17.37 -25.49
CA GLY A 287 -2.24 -16.92 -24.23
C GLY A 287 -2.18 -15.40 -24.07
N LEU A 288 -1.00 -14.82 -24.29
CA LEU A 288 -0.83 -13.36 -24.23
C LEU A 288 -1.65 -12.64 -25.31
N ARG A 289 -1.64 -13.10 -26.56
CA ARG A 289 -2.44 -12.47 -27.63
C ARG A 289 -3.92 -12.47 -27.29
N SER A 290 -4.46 -13.59 -26.79
CA SER A 290 -5.86 -13.69 -26.40
C SER A 290 -6.24 -12.84 -25.19
N ALA A 291 -5.27 -12.45 -24.36
CA ALA A 291 -5.50 -11.61 -23.19
C ALA A 291 -5.58 -10.10 -23.52
N PHE A 292 -5.08 -9.69 -24.69
CA PHE A 292 -5.10 -8.30 -25.17
C PHE A 292 -6.21 -8.01 -26.20
N THR A 293 -6.98 -9.03 -26.58
CA THR A 293 -8.11 -8.95 -27.53
C THR A 293 -9.42 -9.09 -26.80
#